data_AF-A0A971TJC8-F1
#
_entry.id   AF-A0A971TJC8-F1
#
_cell.length_a   1.000
_cell.length_b   1.000
_cell.length_c   1.000
_cell.angle_alpha   90.00
_cell.angle_beta   90.00
_cell.angle_gamma   90.00
#
_symmetry.space_group_name_H-M   'P 1'
#
loop_
_entity.id
_entity.type
_entity.pdbx_description
1 polymer ?
#
loop_
_entity_poly.entity_id
_entity_poly.type
_entity_poly.pdbx_seq_one_letter_code
_entity_poly.pdbx_strand_id
1 'polypeptide(L)'
;MNEIVLAPDFIQGAVSIEQKDGHLRPWRLPVDRLGLFPSPDDGLVLRAQMPAGVRVRFETQARRVGLSFAPLIGEAKFDLVINRQVFQTTTVGAGEYVAVFEDLPAGLKTADIWLPPDVPVGLRCLLVAGDAKPAADRRRKWIAYGSSITHCCGAHSPARTWPAVAARKADLDLTCLGYGGQCHLDPMVARMIRDLPADFVSMKVGINIYGGGSLSPRTFKAAVIGAVQTIREKHPAIPIALISPIISPPRESTANAVGLTLQLMRDEVREAAERLAAHGDGNIHYFSGLDLFSDDMVEAYLPDLLHPNGDGYELMGENFIKTVLSRIRI
;
A
#
# COMPACT_ATOMS: atom_id res chain seq x y z
N MET A 1 23.45 22.27 -8.14
CA MET A 1 22.05 22.02 -7.77
C MET A 1 21.86 22.57 -6.37
N ASN A 2 20.74 23.23 -6.11
CA ASN A 2 20.38 23.69 -4.77
C ASN A 2 19.90 22.50 -3.95
N GLU A 3 20.25 22.48 -2.67
CA GLU A 3 19.67 21.56 -1.69
C GLU A 3 18.42 22.18 -1.09
N ILE A 4 17.27 21.55 -1.30
CA ILE A 4 16.02 21.89 -0.64
C ILE A 4 15.79 20.85 0.45
N VAL A 5 16.03 21.22 1.71
CA VAL A 5 15.84 20.33 2.86
C VAL A 5 14.38 19.90 2.92
N LEU A 6 14.14 18.60 3.04
CA LEU A 6 12.80 18.07 3.12
C LEU A 6 12.18 18.38 4.48
N ALA A 7 10.92 18.77 4.44
CA ALA A 7 10.04 18.91 5.60
C ALA A 7 8.88 17.89 5.50
N PRO A 8 8.16 17.61 6.60
CA PRO A 8 7.08 16.62 6.62
C PRO A 8 6.00 16.80 5.55
N ASP A 9 5.72 18.03 5.12
CA ASP A 9 4.71 18.38 4.11
C ASP A 9 5.07 17.96 2.67
N PHE A 10 6.32 17.59 2.40
CA PHE A 10 6.71 16.92 1.16
C PHE A 10 6.28 15.46 1.11
N ILE A 11 6.01 14.82 2.24
CA ILE A 11 5.84 13.37 2.33
C ILE A 11 4.35 13.01 2.27
N GLN A 12 3.98 12.17 1.31
CA GLN A 12 2.60 11.71 1.11
C GLN A 12 2.52 10.18 1.30
N GLY A 13 1.40 9.69 1.82
CA GLY A 13 1.13 8.25 2.03
C GLY A 13 1.77 7.63 3.27
N ALA A 14 2.48 8.40 4.10
CA ALA A 14 3.00 7.97 5.40
C ALA A 14 1.95 8.17 6.51
N VAL A 15 1.97 7.32 7.53
CA VAL A 15 1.13 7.46 8.74
C VAL A 15 1.78 8.40 9.74
N SER A 16 3.09 8.31 9.90
CA SER A 16 3.88 9.23 10.71
C SER A 16 5.27 9.40 10.13
N ILE A 17 6.00 10.42 10.59
CA ILE A 17 7.34 10.74 10.11
C ILE A 17 8.23 10.89 11.33
N GLU A 18 9.30 10.11 11.38
CA GLU A 18 10.34 10.22 12.40
C GLU A 18 11.43 11.15 11.88
N GLN A 19 11.80 12.16 12.67
CA GLN A 19 12.96 13.01 12.36
C GLN A 19 14.13 12.57 13.25
N LYS A 20 15.18 12.05 12.63
CA LYS A 20 16.35 11.52 13.34
C LYS A 20 17.61 11.72 12.52
N ASP A 21 18.69 12.18 13.15
CA ASP A 21 20.01 12.35 12.54
C ASP A 21 19.99 13.14 11.23
N GLY A 22 19.17 14.21 11.17
CA GLY A 22 19.01 15.05 9.98
C GLY A 22 18.21 14.43 8.83
N HIS A 23 17.59 13.26 9.05
CA HIS A 23 16.77 12.56 8.07
C HIS A 23 15.30 12.48 8.51
N LEU A 24 14.40 12.49 7.53
CA LEU A 24 12.99 12.16 7.69
C LEU A 24 12.76 10.71 7.28
N ARG A 25 12.32 9.88 8.22
CA ARG A 25 11.95 8.50 7.96
C ARG A 25 10.43 8.36 7.97
N PRO A 26 9.80 8.10 6.81
CA PRO A 26 8.37 7.82 6.78
C PRO A 26 8.07 6.45 7.39
N TRP A 27 7.03 6.40 8.22
CA TRP A 27 6.52 5.18 8.82
C TRP A 27 5.07 4.95 8.39
N ARG A 28 4.72 3.68 8.18
CA ARG A 28 3.33 3.24 7.92
C ARG A 28 2.62 2.76 9.18
N LEU A 29 3.16 3.14 10.35
CA LEU A 29 2.60 3.03 11.69
C LEU A 29 2.90 4.34 12.45
N PRO A 30 2.21 4.63 13.57
CA PRO A 30 2.57 5.75 14.44
C PRO A 30 3.87 5.44 15.21
N VAL A 31 4.96 6.15 14.87
CA VAL A 31 6.31 5.89 15.42
C VAL A 31 6.39 6.09 16.94
N ASP A 32 5.59 7.01 17.47
CA ASP A 32 5.48 7.30 18.91
C ASP A 32 4.77 6.19 19.71
N ARG A 33 4.15 5.22 19.01
CA ARG A 33 3.31 4.16 19.60
C ARG A 33 3.62 2.78 19.06
N LEU A 34 4.80 2.53 18.50
CA LEU A 34 5.18 1.24 17.91
C LEU A 34 4.96 0.06 18.86
N GLY A 35 5.20 0.23 20.16
CA GLY A 35 4.98 -0.82 21.17
C GLY A 35 3.51 -1.27 21.32
N LEU A 36 2.55 -0.55 20.73
CA LEU A 36 1.15 -0.96 20.68
C LEU A 36 0.81 -1.81 19.44
N PHE A 37 1.79 -2.15 18.61
CA PHE A 37 1.61 -2.96 17.40
C PHE A 37 2.46 -4.24 17.49
N PRO A 38 2.18 -5.14 18.47
CA PRO A 38 2.99 -6.32 18.69
C PRO A 38 2.83 -7.32 17.55
N SER A 39 3.92 -8.02 17.25
CA SER A 39 3.96 -9.16 16.33
C SER A 39 5.18 -10.02 16.66
N PRO A 40 5.17 -11.33 16.35
CA PRO A 40 6.38 -12.15 16.47
C PRO A 40 7.58 -11.48 15.78
N ASP A 41 8.70 -11.43 16.50
CA ASP A 41 9.97 -10.84 16.05
C ASP A 41 9.86 -9.39 15.52
N ASP A 42 8.90 -8.61 16.02
CA ASP A 42 8.58 -7.26 15.55
C ASP A 42 8.33 -7.18 14.03
N GLY A 43 7.89 -8.29 13.42
CA GLY A 43 7.66 -8.40 11.98
C GLY A 43 6.78 -7.29 11.40
N LEU A 44 5.70 -6.89 12.09
CA LEU A 44 4.83 -5.80 11.66
C LEU A 44 5.56 -4.46 11.65
N VAL A 45 6.32 -4.15 12.70
CA VAL A 45 7.14 -2.92 12.79
C VAL A 45 8.21 -2.91 11.70
N LEU A 46 8.88 -4.04 11.45
CA LEU A 46 9.87 -4.20 10.39
C LEU A 46 9.30 -3.99 8.98
N ARG A 47 8.02 -4.33 8.75
CA ARG A 47 7.35 -4.02 7.46
C ARG A 47 6.86 -2.58 7.39
N ALA A 48 6.44 -2.01 8.52
CA ALA A 48 5.92 -0.63 8.59
C ALA A 48 6.97 0.44 8.32
N GLN A 49 8.25 0.16 8.57
CA GLN A 49 9.36 1.05 8.20
C GLN A 49 9.69 1.08 6.70
N MET A 50 9.18 0.12 5.91
CA MET A 50 9.38 0.09 4.46
C MET A 50 8.34 1.00 3.81
N PRO A 51 8.73 1.98 2.97
CA PRO A 51 7.87 3.09 2.54
C PRO A 51 6.97 2.74 1.34
N ALA A 52 6.36 1.55 1.33
CA ALA A 52 5.45 1.15 0.26
C ALA A 52 4.28 2.14 0.08
N GLY A 53 4.13 2.66 -1.13
CA GLY A 53 3.11 3.67 -1.47
C GLY A 53 3.42 5.10 -0.97
N VAL A 54 4.52 5.31 -0.26
CA VAL A 54 4.99 6.63 0.18
C VAL A 54 5.74 7.32 -0.96
N ARG A 55 5.58 8.64 -1.04
CA ARG A 55 6.19 9.46 -2.09
C ARG A 55 6.56 10.85 -1.58
N VAL A 56 7.60 11.43 -2.18
CA VAL A 56 7.99 12.83 -2.00
C VAL A 56 7.33 13.66 -3.10
N ARG A 57 6.39 14.54 -2.74
CA ARG A 57 5.57 15.33 -3.67
C ARG A 57 5.95 16.80 -3.63
N PHE A 58 6.23 17.38 -4.80
CA PHE A 58 6.69 18.76 -4.92
C PHE A 58 6.32 19.39 -6.26
N GLU A 59 6.31 20.73 -6.30
CA GLU A 59 6.24 21.53 -7.52
C GLU A 59 7.61 22.07 -7.87
N THR A 60 7.98 21.99 -9.15
CA THR A 60 9.25 22.55 -9.65
C THR A 60 9.17 22.94 -11.13
N GLN A 61 10.11 23.75 -11.59
CA GLN A 61 10.39 24.00 -13.00
C GLN A 61 11.69 23.32 -13.46
N ALA A 62 12.40 22.64 -12.54
CA ALA A 62 13.68 22.01 -12.82
C ALA A 62 13.55 20.90 -13.88
N ARG A 63 14.58 20.81 -14.72
CA ARG A 63 14.73 19.76 -15.74
C ARG A 63 15.53 18.55 -15.24
N ARG A 64 16.10 18.66 -14.04
CA ARG A 64 16.86 17.62 -13.34
C ARG A 64 16.55 17.72 -11.86
N VAL A 65 16.24 16.58 -11.26
CA VAL A 65 15.94 16.45 -9.83
C VAL A 65 16.69 15.25 -9.28
N GLY A 66 17.35 15.42 -8.14
CA GLY A 66 17.82 14.32 -7.31
C GLY A 66 17.06 14.26 -5.99
N LEU A 67 16.94 13.08 -5.40
CA LEU A 67 16.52 12.87 -4.02
C LEU A 67 17.68 12.29 -3.24
N SER A 68 18.16 13.01 -2.22
CA SER A 68 19.20 12.53 -1.32
C SER A 68 18.60 11.85 -0.08
N PHE A 69 19.22 10.75 0.33
CA PHE A 69 18.83 9.92 1.46
C PHE A 69 20.06 9.33 2.17
N ALA A 70 19.85 8.69 3.32
CA ALA A 70 20.87 7.90 4.01
C ALA A 70 21.30 6.71 3.12
N PRO A 71 22.60 6.31 3.11
CA PRO A 71 23.10 5.23 2.28
C PRO A 71 22.25 3.95 2.36
N LEU A 72 21.88 3.39 1.21
CA LEU A 72 21.05 2.19 1.16
C LEU A 72 21.83 0.95 1.59
N ILE A 73 21.12 0.03 2.23
CA ILE A 73 21.68 -1.28 2.63
C ILE A 73 21.73 -2.25 1.44
N GLY A 74 20.86 -2.06 0.43
CA GLY A 74 20.75 -2.89 -0.75
C GLY A 74 20.33 -2.08 -1.98
N GLU A 75 20.26 -2.75 -3.14
CA GLU A 75 19.73 -2.14 -4.35
C GLU A 75 18.24 -1.79 -4.17
N ALA A 76 17.83 -0.62 -4.67
CA ALA A 76 16.44 -0.20 -4.66
C ALA A 76 16.10 0.64 -5.89
N LYS A 77 14.82 0.61 -6.27
CA LYS A 77 14.29 1.43 -7.36
C LYS A 77 13.49 2.61 -6.82
N PHE A 78 13.56 3.73 -7.53
CA PHE A 78 12.74 4.91 -7.32
C PHE A 78 12.07 5.30 -8.62
N ASP A 79 10.82 5.75 -8.56
CA ASP A 79 10.10 6.25 -9.74
C ASP A 79 9.82 7.73 -9.60
N LEU A 80 10.17 8.50 -10.63
CA LEU A 80 9.66 9.84 -10.83
C LEU A 80 8.36 9.75 -11.62
N VAL A 81 7.29 10.30 -11.04
CA VAL A 81 5.97 10.40 -11.65
C VAL A 81 5.64 11.87 -11.89
N ILE A 82 5.24 12.20 -13.12
CA ILE A 82 4.78 13.54 -13.51
C ILE A 82 3.41 13.38 -14.13
N ASN A 83 2.44 14.20 -13.71
CA ASN A 83 1.06 14.15 -14.21
C ASN A 83 0.45 12.72 -14.17
N ARG A 84 0.75 11.97 -13.10
CA ARG A 84 0.28 10.59 -12.85
C ARG A 84 0.85 9.51 -13.78
N GLN A 85 1.79 9.86 -14.64
CA GLN A 85 2.53 8.90 -15.48
C GLN A 85 3.94 8.68 -14.92
N VAL A 86 4.40 7.43 -14.92
CA VAL A 86 5.80 7.12 -14.61
C VAL A 86 6.65 7.72 -15.71
N PHE A 87 7.46 8.71 -15.36
CA PHE A 87 8.33 9.42 -16.29
C PHE A 87 9.68 8.71 -16.41
N GLN A 88 10.26 8.33 -15.27
CA GLN A 88 11.55 7.65 -15.23
C GLN A 88 11.64 6.76 -13.99
N THR A 89 12.21 5.58 -14.15
CA THR A 89 12.65 4.71 -13.06
C THR A 89 14.17 4.79 -12.97
N THR A 90 14.70 4.89 -11.76
CA THR A 90 16.15 4.81 -11.51
C THR A 90 16.42 3.72 -10.49
N THR A 91 17.51 2.99 -10.69
CA THR A 91 18.00 1.97 -9.76
C THR A 91 19.22 2.52 -9.05
N VAL A 92 19.23 2.38 -7.73
CA VAL A 92 20.28 2.86 -6.84
C VAL A 92 20.88 1.65 -6.13
N GLY A 93 22.20 1.52 -6.16
CA GLY A 93 22.93 0.41 -5.56
C GLY A 93 23.12 0.53 -4.04
N ALA A 94 23.64 -0.54 -3.44
CA ALA A 94 24.02 -0.53 -2.02
C ALA A 94 25.11 0.52 -1.76
N GLY A 95 24.99 1.27 -0.66
CA GLY A 95 25.90 2.35 -0.27
C GLY A 95 25.67 3.68 -1.01
N GLU A 96 24.92 3.68 -2.10
CA GLU A 96 24.53 4.91 -2.79
C GLU A 96 23.46 5.67 -1.99
N TYR A 97 23.40 6.99 -2.19
CA TYR A 97 22.67 7.92 -1.32
C TYR A 97 21.90 9.01 -2.08
N VAL A 98 21.82 8.89 -3.42
CA VAL A 98 21.07 9.81 -4.28
C VAL A 98 20.40 9.06 -5.43
N ALA A 99 19.11 9.27 -5.62
CA ALA A 99 18.39 8.90 -6.85
C ALA A 99 18.30 10.12 -7.76
N VAL A 100 18.79 10.04 -9.01
CA VAL A 100 18.80 11.16 -9.97
C VAL A 100 17.85 10.89 -11.14
N PHE A 101 17.10 11.92 -11.52
CA PHE A 101 16.21 11.96 -12.67
C PHE A 101 16.54 13.16 -13.56
N GLU A 102 16.57 12.95 -14.87
CA GLU A 102 17.07 13.92 -15.85
C GLU A 102 16.06 14.11 -17.00
N ASP A 103 16.29 15.11 -17.83
CA ASP A 103 15.47 15.43 -19.00
C ASP A 103 13.97 15.64 -18.72
N LEU A 104 13.63 16.10 -17.51
CA LEU A 104 12.25 16.45 -17.16
C LEU A 104 11.73 17.55 -18.11
N PRO A 105 10.40 17.55 -18.43
CA PRO A 105 9.80 18.55 -19.31
C PRO A 105 10.05 19.97 -18.80
N ALA A 106 9.98 20.98 -19.67
CA ALA A 106 10.06 22.38 -19.24
C ALA A 106 8.76 22.83 -18.53
N GLY A 107 8.78 24.02 -17.90
CA GLY A 107 7.61 24.63 -17.26
C GLY A 107 7.28 24.12 -15.86
N LEU A 108 6.31 24.75 -15.19
CA LEU A 108 5.87 24.33 -13.85
C LEU A 108 5.18 22.97 -13.92
N LYS A 109 5.55 22.06 -13.01
CA LYS A 109 4.95 20.73 -12.90
C LYS A 109 4.88 20.27 -11.45
N THR A 110 3.90 19.44 -11.14
CA THR A 110 3.89 18.64 -9.91
C THR A 110 4.50 17.28 -10.19
N ALA A 111 5.43 16.86 -9.34
CA ALA A 111 6.11 15.59 -9.43
C ALA A 111 6.02 14.82 -8.10
N ASP A 112 5.98 13.49 -8.21
CA ASP A 112 6.08 12.56 -7.08
C ASP A 112 7.31 11.66 -7.30
N ILE A 113 8.21 11.57 -6.32
CA ILE A 113 9.23 10.51 -6.27
C ILE A 113 8.71 9.40 -5.36
N TRP A 114 8.34 8.26 -5.95
CA TRP A 114 7.85 7.09 -5.22
C TRP A 114 9.00 6.30 -4.63
N LEU A 115 8.88 5.95 -3.35
CA LEU A 115 9.93 5.32 -2.55
C LEU A 115 9.84 3.79 -2.62
N PRO A 116 10.98 3.07 -2.52
CA PRO A 116 11.03 1.62 -2.63
C PRO A 116 10.17 0.91 -1.57
N PRO A 117 9.36 -0.10 -1.94
CA PRO A 117 8.45 -0.76 -1.01
C PRO A 117 9.15 -1.75 -0.06
N ASP A 118 10.43 -2.04 -0.25
CA ASP A 118 11.14 -3.17 0.35
C ASP A 118 12.38 -2.78 1.17
N VAL A 119 12.82 -1.51 1.09
CA VAL A 119 13.94 -0.99 1.89
C VAL A 119 13.53 0.29 2.65
N PRO A 120 13.83 0.42 3.95
CA PRO A 120 13.67 1.68 4.66
C PRO A 120 14.54 2.79 4.07
N VAL A 121 14.01 4.01 3.98
CA VAL A 121 14.74 5.16 3.44
C VAL A 121 14.68 6.32 4.43
N GLY A 122 15.83 6.86 4.83
CA GLY A 122 15.94 8.11 5.58
C GLY A 122 16.16 9.26 4.61
N LEU A 123 15.17 10.13 4.42
CA LEU A 123 15.19 11.19 3.40
C LEU A 123 15.86 12.46 3.92
N ARG A 124 16.63 13.17 3.08
CA ARG A 124 17.35 14.39 3.48
C ARG A 124 16.89 15.64 2.73
N CYS A 125 17.13 15.70 1.43
CA CYS A 125 16.87 16.89 0.62
C CYS A 125 16.57 16.54 -0.84
N LEU A 126 15.91 17.46 -1.55
CA LEU A 126 15.87 17.47 -3.00
C LEU A 126 17.07 18.23 -3.55
N LEU A 127 17.67 17.70 -4.61
CA LEU A 127 18.75 18.33 -5.38
C LEU A 127 18.14 18.86 -6.67
N VAL A 128 17.92 20.16 -6.79
CA VAL A 128 17.23 20.74 -7.96
C VAL A 128 18.03 21.87 -8.60
N ALA A 129 17.95 21.99 -9.92
CA ALA A 129 18.41 23.18 -10.63
C ALA A 129 17.28 24.24 -10.61
N GLY A 130 17.27 25.10 -9.60
CA GLY A 130 16.24 26.10 -9.37
C GLY A 130 15.58 25.94 -8.00
N ASP A 131 14.26 25.94 -7.97
CA ASP A 131 13.45 25.88 -6.75
C ASP A 131 12.50 24.67 -6.76
N ALA A 132 12.14 24.20 -5.58
CA ALA A 132 11.13 23.18 -5.36
C ALA A 132 10.40 23.45 -4.05
N LYS A 133 9.08 23.31 -4.05
CA LYS A 133 8.23 23.51 -2.87
C LYS A 133 7.29 22.32 -2.69
N PRO A 134 6.85 22.00 -1.45
CA PRO A 134 5.92 20.91 -1.22
C PRO A 134 4.60 21.18 -1.94
N ALA A 135 3.99 20.14 -2.48
CA ALA A 135 2.71 20.26 -3.16
C ALA A 135 1.66 19.40 -2.46
N ALA A 136 0.64 20.06 -1.90
CA ALA A 136 -0.45 19.37 -1.21
C ALA A 136 -1.18 18.40 -2.15
N ASP A 137 -1.52 17.22 -1.64
CA ASP A 137 -2.39 16.27 -2.33
C ASP A 137 -3.85 16.50 -1.90
N ARG A 138 -4.68 16.95 -2.85
CA ARG A 138 -6.11 17.24 -2.62
C ARG A 138 -7.03 16.16 -3.18
N ARG A 139 -6.46 15.06 -3.67
CA ARG A 139 -7.18 13.93 -4.23
C ARG A 139 -7.93 13.17 -3.14
N ARG A 140 -8.90 12.35 -3.53
CA ARG A 140 -9.67 11.50 -2.58
C ARG A 140 -8.71 10.53 -1.90
N LYS A 141 -8.79 10.44 -0.57
CA LYS A 141 -7.90 9.64 0.27
C LYS A 141 -8.34 8.18 0.27
N TRP A 142 -7.45 7.31 -0.20
CA TRP A 142 -7.65 5.87 -0.23
C TRP A 142 -6.66 5.17 0.68
N ILE A 143 -7.19 4.42 1.64
CA ILE A 143 -6.39 3.47 2.45
C ILE A 143 -6.53 2.07 1.87
N ALA A 144 -5.40 1.49 1.44
CA ALA A 144 -5.33 0.11 0.97
C ALA A 144 -4.68 -0.79 2.04
N TYR A 145 -5.48 -1.55 2.79
CA TYR A 145 -5.00 -2.49 3.81
C TYR A 145 -4.91 -3.92 3.24
N GLY A 146 -3.78 -4.60 3.46
CA GLY A 146 -3.64 -5.98 3.03
C GLY A 146 -2.29 -6.63 3.29
N SER A 147 -2.09 -7.78 2.66
CA SER A 147 -0.93 -8.67 2.84
C SER A 147 0.33 -8.25 2.06
N SER A 148 1.29 -9.18 1.91
CA SER A 148 2.43 -9.08 0.99
C SER A 148 2.04 -8.74 -0.44
N ILE A 149 0.86 -9.16 -0.90
CA ILE A 149 0.36 -8.86 -2.24
C ILE A 149 -0.02 -7.37 -2.35
N THR A 150 -0.44 -6.73 -1.25
CA THR A 150 -0.67 -5.27 -1.19
C THR A 150 0.63 -4.52 -0.91
N HIS A 151 1.57 -5.13 -0.19
CA HIS A 151 2.92 -4.60 0.01
C HIS A 151 3.72 -4.52 -1.31
N CYS A 152 3.56 -5.55 -2.15
CA CYS A 152 3.89 -5.56 -3.57
C CYS A 152 5.40 -5.45 -3.89
N CYS A 153 6.27 -6.09 -3.11
CA CYS A 153 7.72 -6.09 -3.34
C CYS A 153 8.16 -6.74 -4.66
N GLY A 154 7.30 -7.53 -5.32
CA GLY A 154 7.58 -8.13 -6.64
C GLY A 154 7.19 -7.26 -7.85
N ALA A 155 6.78 -6.01 -7.63
CA ALA A 155 6.50 -5.07 -8.73
C ALA A 155 7.76 -4.68 -9.50
N HIS A 156 7.59 -4.23 -10.75
CA HIS A 156 8.71 -3.75 -11.58
C HIS A 156 9.46 -2.56 -10.95
N SER A 157 8.73 -1.69 -10.25
CA SER A 157 9.21 -0.50 -9.56
C SER A 157 8.13 0.05 -8.60
N PRO A 158 8.42 1.02 -7.72
CA PRO A 158 7.51 1.40 -6.63
C PRO A 158 6.15 1.96 -7.06
N ALA A 159 6.13 2.78 -8.12
CA ALA A 159 4.91 3.27 -8.72
C ALA A 159 4.20 2.14 -9.50
N ARG A 160 4.85 1.04 -9.83
CA ARG A 160 4.22 -0.07 -10.59
C ARG A 160 3.62 -1.16 -9.68
N THR A 161 3.46 -0.88 -8.39
CA THR A 161 2.68 -1.72 -7.49
C THR A 161 1.17 -1.63 -7.78
N TRP A 162 0.39 -2.70 -7.58
CA TRP A 162 -1.04 -2.67 -7.91
C TRP A 162 -1.82 -1.52 -7.23
N PRO A 163 -1.57 -1.15 -5.95
CA PRO A 163 -2.25 -0.01 -5.34
C PRO A 163 -1.79 1.31 -5.97
N ALA A 164 -0.50 1.45 -6.31
CA ALA A 164 0.01 2.67 -6.92
C ALA A 164 -0.52 2.86 -8.36
N VAL A 165 -0.60 1.78 -9.14
CA VAL A 165 -1.20 1.77 -10.49
C VAL A 165 -2.65 2.23 -10.40
N ALA A 166 -3.45 1.60 -9.53
CA ALA A 166 -4.84 1.98 -9.31
C ALA A 166 -4.98 3.44 -8.87
N ALA A 167 -4.18 3.87 -7.89
CA ALA A 167 -4.27 5.22 -7.34
C ALA A 167 -3.91 6.30 -8.35
N ARG A 168 -2.88 6.09 -9.18
CA ARG A 168 -2.52 7.07 -10.21
C ARG A 168 -3.57 7.16 -11.31
N LYS A 169 -4.10 6.03 -11.77
CA LYS A 169 -5.09 5.99 -12.86
C LYS A 169 -6.46 6.49 -12.43
N ALA A 170 -6.84 6.25 -11.18
CA ALA A 170 -8.12 6.69 -10.60
C ALA A 170 -8.06 8.03 -9.86
N ASP A 171 -6.91 8.73 -9.91
CA ASP A 171 -6.71 10.02 -9.26
C ASP A 171 -6.92 10.03 -7.73
N LEU A 172 -6.34 9.05 -7.04
CA LEU A 172 -6.46 8.86 -5.59
C LEU A 172 -5.16 9.16 -4.83
N ASP A 173 -5.29 9.72 -3.64
CA ASP A 173 -4.22 9.85 -2.65
C ASP A 173 -4.11 8.55 -1.85
N LEU A 174 -3.09 7.75 -2.17
CA LEU A 174 -2.86 6.43 -1.59
C LEU A 174 -2.12 6.51 -0.26
N THR A 175 -2.66 5.82 0.74
CA THR A 175 -1.94 5.30 1.90
C THR A 175 -1.96 3.77 1.83
N CYS A 176 -0.82 3.16 1.51
CA CYS A 176 -0.70 1.72 1.37
C CYS A 176 -0.33 1.08 2.72
N LEU A 177 -1.27 0.37 3.34
CA LEU A 177 -1.07 -0.40 4.56
C LEU A 177 -0.91 -1.90 4.22
N GLY A 178 -0.14 -2.19 3.17
CA GLY A 178 0.28 -3.56 2.84
C GLY A 178 1.42 -4.02 3.75
N TYR A 179 1.19 -4.99 4.63
CA TYR A 179 2.24 -5.52 5.51
C TYR A 179 2.56 -6.97 5.14
N GLY A 180 3.74 -7.16 4.55
CA GLY A 180 4.18 -8.45 4.05
C GLY A 180 4.29 -9.51 5.14
N GLY A 181 3.37 -10.48 5.10
CA GLY A 181 3.30 -11.55 6.10
C GLY A 181 2.69 -11.12 7.43
N GLN A 182 2.08 -9.93 7.50
CA GLN A 182 1.69 -9.28 8.77
C GLN A 182 0.27 -8.67 8.69
N CYS A 183 -0.56 -9.09 7.74
CA CYS A 183 -1.96 -8.69 7.66
C CYS A 183 -2.85 -9.70 8.41
N HIS A 184 -2.97 -9.53 9.72
CA HIS A 184 -3.68 -10.48 10.61
C HIS A 184 -4.98 -9.92 11.22
N LEU A 185 -5.49 -8.79 10.70
CA LEU A 185 -6.65 -8.07 11.25
C LEU A 185 -6.41 -7.59 12.69
N ASP A 186 -5.18 -7.16 12.98
CA ASP A 186 -4.78 -6.66 14.28
C ASP A 186 -5.68 -5.49 14.72
N PRO A 187 -6.27 -5.54 15.93
CA PRO A 187 -7.17 -4.49 16.41
C PRO A 187 -6.53 -3.10 16.39
N MET A 188 -5.24 -3.02 16.67
CA MET A 188 -4.51 -1.75 16.67
C MET A 188 -4.30 -1.19 15.26
N VAL A 189 -4.20 -2.04 14.23
CA VAL A 189 -4.20 -1.59 12.83
C VAL A 189 -5.60 -1.08 12.45
N ALA A 190 -6.68 -1.75 12.86
CA ALA A 190 -8.03 -1.26 12.62
C ALA A 190 -8.30 0.10 13.30
N ARG A 191 -7.85 0.27 14.55
CA ARG A 191 -7.93 1.56 15.28
C ARG A 191 -7.09 2.65 14.62
N MET A 192 -5.94 2.29 14.05
CA MET A 192 -5.14 3.22 13.27
C MET A 192 -5.88 3.66 12.00
N ILE A 193 -6.45 2.73 11.23
CA ILE A 193 -7.24 3.06 10.03
C ILE A 193 -8.42 3.96 10.40
N ARG A 194 -9.13 3.68 11.50
CA ARG A 194 -10.20 4.53 12.04
C ARG A 194 -9.76 5.97 12.32
N ASP A 195 -8.52 6.16 12.75
CA ASP A 195 -8.01 7.49 13.14
C ASP A 195 -7.36 8.24 11.97
N LEU A 196 -7.10 7.58 10.84
CA LEU A 196 -6.55 8.18 9.64
C LEU A 196 -7.65 8.82 8.78
N PRO A 197 -7.38 9.96 8.11
CA PRO A 197 -8.33 10.53 7.17
C PRO A 197 -8.48 9.61 5.94
N ALA A 198 -9.72 9.25 5.61
CA ALA A 198 -10.04 8.40 4.48
C ALA A 198 -11.36 8.81 3.84
N ASP A 199 -11.39 8.81 2.52
CA ASP A 199 -12.59 8.88 1.69
C ASP A 199 -13.03 7.49 1.21
N PHE A 200 -12.11 6.53 1.23
CA PHE A 200 -12.31 5.14 0.84
C PHE A 200 -11.32 4.22 1.53
N VAL A 201 -11.80 3.03 1.92
CA VAL A 201 -10.94 1.97 2.46
C VAL A 201 -11.17 0.70 1.66
N SER A 202 -10.08 0.06 1.24
CA SER A 202 -10.13 -1.32 0.72
C SER A 202 -9.33 -2.24 1.63
N MET A 203 -9.91 -3.37 2.02
CA MET A 203 -9.27 -4.37 2.87
C MET A 203 -9.19 -5.70 2.11
N LYS A 204 -7.98 -6.07 1.65
CA LYS A 204 -7.71 -7.36 1.01
C LYS A 204 -7.06 -8.32 2.00
N VAL A 205 -7.86 -9.18 2.62
CA VAL A 205 -7.47 -9.95 3.82
C VAL A 205 -7.57 -11.45 3.62
N GLY A 206 -6.83 -12.21 4.42
CA GLY A 206 -6.95 -13.67 4.52
C GLY A 206 -5.64 -14.43 4.32
N ILE A 207 -4.87 -14.16 3.26
CA ILE A 207 -3.72 -15.03 2.91
C ILE A 207 -2.61 -15.12 3.99
N ASN A 208 -2.34 -14.05 4.74
CA ASN A 208 -1.38 -14.12 5.86
C ASN A 208 -1.95 -14.85 7.06
N ILE A 209 -3.26 -14.75 7.31
CA ILE A 209 -3.97 -15.52 8.33
C ILE A 209 -3.98 -17.02 7.95
N TYR A 210 -4.17 -17.36 6.68
CA TYR A 210 -4.02 -18.72 6.17
C TYR A 210 -2.60 -19.24 6.45
N GLY A 211 -1.58 -18.48 6.03
CA GLY A 211 -0.18 -18.89 6.16
C GLY A 211 0.29 -19.01 7.62
N GLY A 212 -0.15 -18.10 8.50
CA GLY A 212 0.22 -18.11 9.91
C GLY A 212 -0.70 -18.93 10.81
N GLY A 213 -1.84 -19.42 10.31
CA GLY A 213 -2.86 -20.07 11.14
C GLY A 213 -3.35 -19.19 12.31
N SER A 214 -3.28 -17.86 12.16
CA SER A 214 -3.40 -16.93 13.29
C SER A 214 -4.84 -16.72 13.76
N LEU A 215 -5.82 -17.07 12.93
CA LEU A 215 -7.25 -17.08 13.25
C LEU A 215 -7.86 -18.38 12.73
N SER A 216 -8.81 -18.93 13.46
CA SER A 216 -9.52 -20.15 13.10
C SER A 216 -10.82 -19.83 12.35
N PRO A 217 -11.53 -20.83 11.79
CA PRO A 217 -12.87 -20.62 11.24
C PRO A 217 -13.83 -19.95 12.22
N ARG A 218 -13.65 -20.14 13.53
CA ARG A 218 -14.47 -19.49 14.56
C ARG A 218 -14.18 -18.00 14.69
N THR A 219 -12.94 -17.55 14.50
CA THR A 219 -12.51 -16.18 14.82
C THR A 219 -12.31 -15.30 13.60
N PHE A 220 -12.06 -15.86 12.41
CA PHE A 220 -11.73 -15.10 11.21
C PHE A 220 -12.83 -14.10 10.80
N LYS A 221 -14.06 -14.57 10.56
CA LYS A 221 -15.22 -13.71 10.22
C LYS A 221 -15.51 -12.66 11.28
N ALA A 222 -15.42 -13.05 12.56
CA ALA A 222 -15.61 -12.12 13.68
C ALA A 222 -14.54 -11.01 13.68
N ALA A 223 -13.28 -11.32 13.35
CA ALA A 223 -12.22 -10.33 13.22
C ALA A 223 -12.44 -9.38 12.03
N VAL A 224 -12.92 -9.88 10.89
CA VAL A 224 -13.28 -9.04 9.74
C VAL A 224 -14.39 -8.05 10.13
N ILE A 225 -15.47 -8.55 10.76
CA ILE A 225 -16.58 -7.73 11.24
C ILE A 225 -16.09 -6.70 12.26
N GLY A 226 -15.30 -7.13 13.25
CA GLY A 226 -14.76 -6.25 14.29
C GLY A 226 -13.86 -5.14 13.74
N ALA A 227 -13.01 -5.45 12.75
CA ALA A 227 -12.18 -4.45 12.09
C ALA A 227 -13.03 -3.40 11.36
N VAL A 228 -14.06 -3.82 10.62
CA VAL A 228 -14.97 -2.87 9.95
C VAL A 228 -15.74 -2.03 10.96
N GLN A 229 -16.30 -2.64 12.01
CA GLN A 229 -17.01 -1.90 13.07
C GLN A 229 -16.10 -0.87 13.75
N THR A 230 -14.84 -1.23 14.01
CA THR A 230 -13.84 -0.30 14.55
C THR A 230 -13.63 0.90 13.61
N ILE A 231 -13.49 0.67 12.30
CA ILE A 231 -13.33 1.76 11.32
C ILE A 231 -14.59 2.65 11.27
N ARG A 232 -15.78 2.04 11.33
CA ARG A 232 -17.07 2.74 11.30
C ARG A 232 -17.28 3.71 12.46
N GLU A 233 -16.61 3.52 13.60
CA GLU A 233 -16.66 4.44 14.74
C GLU A 233 -16.33 5.90 14.36
N LYS A 234 -15.45 6.13 13.38
CA LYS A 234 -15.10 7.47 12.87
C LYS A 234 -15.37 7.67 11.38
N HIS A 235 -15.64 6.60 10.64
CA HIS A 235 -16.00 6.65 9.24
C HIS A 235 -17.37 6.02 8.98
N PRO A 236 -18.46 6.62 9.49
CA PRO A 236 -19.78 6.00 9.46
C PRO A 236 -20.34 5.83 8.05
N ALA A 237 -19.86 6.62 7.07
CA ALA A 237 -20.47 6.70 5.74
C ALA A 237 -19.51 6.43 4.57
N ILE A 238 -18.19 6.35 4.77
CA ILE A 238 -17.29 6.14 3.62
C ILE A 238 -17.47 4.73 3.05
N PRO A 239 -17.29 4.52 1.73
CA PRO A 239 -17.27 3.18 1.19
C PRO A 239 -16.12 2.34 1.75
N ILE A 240 -16.42 1.08 2.09
CA ILE A 240 -15.42 0.06 2.44
C ILE A 240 -15.55 -1.11 1.46
N ALA A 241 -14.48 -1.42 0.74
CA ALA A 241 -14.36 -2.62 -0.08
C ALA A 241 -13.72 -3.76 0.74
N LEU A 242 -14.49 -4.79 1.08
CA LEU A 242 -13.98 -6.05 1.61
C LEU A 242 -13.65 -6.99 0.46
N ILE A 243 -12.38 -7.35 0.34
CA ILE A 243 -11.84 -8.10 -0.79
C ILE A 243 -11.25 -9.41 -0.27
N SER A 244 -11.74 -10.52 -0.80
CA SER A 244 -11.26 -11.84 -0.43
C SER A 244 -9.92 -12.18 -1.10
N PRO A 245 -9.22 -13.26 -0.69
CA PRO A 245 -7.94 -13.65 -1.29
C PRO A 245 -8.02 -13.87 -2.82
N ILE A 246 -6.95 -13.52 -3.53
CA ILE A 246 -6.76 -13.94 -4.93
C ILE A 246 -6.49 -15.45 -5.01
N ILE A 247 -6.41 -16.02 -6.21
CA ILE A 247 -6.04 -17.43 -6.40
C ILE A 247 -4.65 -17.73 -5.77
N SER A 248 -4.51 -18.88 -5.11
CA SER A 248 -3.21 -19.50 -4.82
C SER A 248 -3.41 -21.02 -4.90
N PRO A 249 -3.09 -21.66 -6.05
CA PRO A 249 -3.52 -23.03 -6.34
C PRO A 249 -3.23 -24.05 -5.22
N PRO A 250 -2.04 -24.07 -4.58
CA PRO A 250 -1.75 -25.04 -3.51
C PRO A 250 -2.64 -24.89 -2.25
N ARG A 251 -3.36 -23.76 -2.12
CA ARG A 251 -4.10 -23.34 -0.92
C ARG A 251 -5.61 -23.25 -1.15
N GLU A 252 -6.08 -23.51 -2.38
CA GLU A 252 -7.50 -23.39 -2.73
C GLU A 252 -8.37 -24.35 -1.92
N SER A 253 -8.03 -25.64 -1.95
CA SER A 253 -8.76 -26.73 -1.28
C SER A 253 -7.97 -27.39 -0.15
N THR A 254 -6.69 -27.04 0.01
CA THR A 254 -5.84 -27.57 1.09
C THR A 254 -6.14 -26.82 2.39
N ALA A 255 -6.50 -27.54 3.44
CA ALA A 255 -6.67 -26.95 4.76
C ALA A 255 -5.31 -26.63 5.39
N ASN A 256 -5.18 -25.44 5.99
CA ASN A 256 -4.05 -25.12 6.86
C ASN A 256 -4.19 -25.80 8.24
N ALA A 257 -3.24 -25.52 9.15
CA ALA A 257 -3.19 -26.12 10.49
C ALA A 257 -4.44 -25.86 11.37
N VAL A 258 -5.27 -24.88 11.03
CA VAL A 258 -6.50 -24.53 11.77
C VAL A 258 -7.78 -24.83 10.99
N GLY A 259 -7.68 -25.53 9.84
CA GLY A 259 -8.83 -25.97 9.05
C GLY A 259 -9.35 -24.96 8.04
N LEU A 260 -8.63 -23.88 7.75
CA LEU A 260 -9.02 -22.90 6.71
C LEU A 260 -8.44 -23.29 5.36
N THR A 261 -9.25 -23.17 4.31
CA THR A 261 -8.82 -23.14 2.89
C THR A 261 -9.02 -21.74 2.32
N LEU A 262 -8.41 -21.38 1.18
CA LEU A 262 -8.71 -20.09 0.57
C LEU A 262 -10.15 -19.99 0.09
N GLN A 263 -10.74 -21.08 -0.43
CA GLN A 263 -12.16 -21.11 -0.79
C GLN A 263 -13.05 -20.74 0.41
N LEU A 264 -12.84 -21.40 1.56
CA LEU A 264 -13.57 -21.10 2.78
C LEU A 264 -13.34 -19.65 3.23
N MET A 265 -12.11 -19.15 3.16
CA MET A 265 -11.84 -17.76 3.51
C MET A 265 -12.53 -16.75 2.59
N ARG A 266 -12.75 -17.07 1.30
CA ARG A 266 -13.55 -16.20 0.41
C ARG A 266 -15.02 -16.16 0.81
N ASP A 267 -15.58 -17.31 1.22
CA ASP A 267 -16.94 -17.39 1.75
C ASP A 267 -17.08 -16.61 3.06
N GLU A 268 -16.12 -16.73 3.97
CA GLU A 268 -16.13 -16.06 5.26
C GLU A 268 -16.06 -14.52 5.12
N VAL A 269 -15.28 -14.00 4.18
CA VAL A 269 -15.22 -12.55 3.89
C VAL A 269 -16.52 -12.06 3.23
N ARG A 270 -17.11 -12.85 2.33
CA ARG A 270 -18.41 -12.53 1.73
C ARG A 270 -19.50 -12.45 2.79
N GLU A 271 -19.62 -13.50 3.60
CA GLU A 271 -20.62 -13.56 4.67
C GLU A 271 -20.42 -12.46 5.72
N ALA A 272 -19.19 -12.03 6.01
CA ALA A 272 -18.93 -10.90 6.88
C ALA A 272 -19.56 -9.61 6.31
N ALA A 273 -19.37 -9.34 5.02
CA ALA A 273 -19.95 -8.18 4.36
C ALA A 273 -21.49 -8.25 4.32
N GLU A 274 -22.06 -9.41 3.98
CA GLU A 274 -23.51 -9.63 3.97
C GLU A 274 -24.13 -9.41 5.35
N ARG A 275 -23.47 -9.88 6.41
CA ARG A 275 -23.92 -9.65 7.79
C ARG A 275 -23.88 -8.18 8.16
N LEU A 276 -22.79 -7.46 7.85
CA LEU A 276 -22.69 -6.03 8.10
C LEU A 276 -23.80 -5.26 7.36
N ALA A 277 -24.05 -5.58 6.09
CA ALA A 277 -25.10 -4.97 5.29
C ALA A 277 -26.50 -5.26 5.85
N ALA A 278 -26.77 -6.50 6.25
CA ALA A 278 -28.03 -6.90 6.88
C ALA A 278 -28.29 -6.19 8.23
N HIS A 279 -27.24 -5.66 8.87
CA HIS A 279 -27.31 -4.87 10.10
C HIS A 279 -27.17 -3.36 9.86
N GLY A 280 -27.42 -2.90 8.63
CA GLY A 280 -27.59 -1.48 8.30
C GLY A 280 -26.36 -0.77 7.72
N ASP A 281 -25.24 -1.45 7.47
CA ASP A 281 -24.10 -0.85 6.78
C ASP A 281 -24.37 -0.78 5.26
N GLY A 282 -24.88 0.37 4.79
CA GLY A 282 -25.20 0.56 3.37
C GLY A 282 -24.00 0.78 2.45
N ASN A 283 -22.81 1.00 3.00
CA ASN A 283 -21.59 1.36 2.24
C ASN A 283 -20.45 0.34 2.46
N ILE A 284 -20.82 -0.91 2.78
CA ILE A 284 -19.92 -2.06 2.76
C ILE A 284 -20.13 -2.84 1.46
N HIS A 285 -19.03 -3.15 0.77
CA HIS A 285 -19.08 -3.81 -0.54
C HIS A 285 -18.13 -5.00 -0.55
N TYR A 286 -18.66 -6.18 -0.89
CA TYR A 286 -17.84 -7.37 -1.11
C TYR A 286 -17.35 -7.44 -2.56
N PHE A 287 -16.09 -7.82 -2.74
CA PHE A 287 -15.53 -8.22 -4.03
C PHE A 287 -14.75 -9.52 -3.90
N SER A 288 -14.89 -10.40 -4.89
CA SER A 288 -14.07 -11.59 -4.96
C SER A 288 -12.64 -11.21 -5.34
N GLY A 289 -11.64 -11.74 -4.62
CA GLY A 289 -10.24 -11.60 -5.04
C GLY A 289 -9.97 -12.24 -6.40
N LEU A 290 -10.79 -13.23 -6.80
CA LEU A 290 -10.69 -13.86 -8.12
C LEU A 290 -11.03 -12.89 -9.25
N ASP A 291 -11.86 -11.87 -9.00
CA ASP A 291 -12.16 -10.83 -10.00
C ASP A 291 -10.98 -9.86 -10.21
N LEU A 292 -9.97 -9.92 -9.33
CA LEU A 292 -8.74 -9.15 -9.46
C LEU A 292 -7.61 -9.97 -10.09
N PHE A 293 -7.55 -11.26 -9.73
CA PHE A 293 -6.53 -12.19 -10.20
C PHE A 293 -7.01 -13.65 -10.03
N SER A 294 -7.32 -14.31 -11.14
CA SER A 294 -7.92 -15.65 -11.24
C SER A 294 -6.99 -16.70 -11.85
N ASP A 295 -7.49 -17.93 -11.99
CA ASP A 295 -6.75 -19.11 -12.43
C ASP A 295 -6.08 -18.96 -13.81
N ASP A 296 -6.75 -18.28 -14.74
CA ASP A 296 -6.25 -17.98 -16.09
C ASP A 296 -4.99 -17.11 -16.10
N MET A 297 -4.70 -16.42 -14.99
CA MET A 297 -3.51 -15.58 -14.82
C MET A 297 -2.34 -16.33 -14.16
N VAL A 298 -2.56 -17.53 -13.62
CA VAL A 298 -1.56 -18.23 -12.79
C VAL A 298 -0.29 -18.55 -13.56
N GLU A 299 -0.43 -19.18 -14.73
CA GLU A 299 0.72 -19.65 -15.53
C GLU A 299 1.67 -18.51 -15.92
N ALA A 300 1.11 -17.39 -16.35
CA ALA A 300 1.89 -16.25 -16.85
C ALA A 300 2.40 -15.33 -15.73
N TYR A 301 1.66 -15.22 -14.63
CA TYR A 301 1.84 -14.10 -13.70
C TYR A 301 2.03 -14.48 -12.24
N LEU A 302 2.00 -15.77 -11.86
CA LEU A 302 2.07 -16.22 -10.47
C LEU A 302 3.22 -17.22 -10.22
N PRO A 303 4.50 -16.80 -10.35
CA PRO A 303 5.66 -17.70 -10.45
C PRO A 303 5.91 -18.58 -9.21
N ASP A 304 5.52 -18.12 -8.02
CA ASP A 304 5.65 -18.87 -6.76
C ASP A 304 4.30 -19.43 -6.27
N LEU A 305 3.28 -19.41 -7.15
CA LEU A 305 1.90 -19.79 -6.88
C LEU A 305 1.23 -18.97 -5.76
N LEU A 306 1.74 -17.77 -5.44
CA LEU A 306 1.24 -16.91 -4.36
C LEU A 306 1.28 -15.40 -4.65
N HIS A 307 2.41 -14.90 -5.14
CA HIS A 307 2.66 -13.49 -5.42
C HIS A 307 2.65 -13.24 -6.92
N PRO A 308 1.85 -12.27 -7.41
CA PRO A 308 1.97 -11.82 -8.78
C PRO A 308 3.41 -11.36 -9.09
N ASN A 309 3.87 -11.55 -10.32
CA ASN A 309 5.06 -10.88 -10.83
C ASN A 309 4.74 -9.42 -11.19
N GLY A 310 5.73 -8.68 -11.70
CA GLY A 310 5.56 -7.26 -12.04
C GLY A 310 4.39 -6.98 -12.99
N ASP A 311 4.22 -7.78 -14.04
CA ASP A 311 3.11 -7.64 -14.99
C ASP A 311 1.78 -8.01 -14.36
N GLY A 312 1.76 -9.08 -13.55
CA GLY A 312 0.60 -9.51 -12.80
C GLY A 312 0.07 -8.45 -11.83
N TYR A 313 0.97 -7.71 -11.18
CA TYR A 313 0.58 -6.61 -10.30
C TYR A 313 -0.04 -5.43 -11.05
N GLU A 314 0.45 -5.10 -12.24
CA GLU A 314 -0.17 -4.05 -13.06
C GLU A 314 -1.56 -4.45 -13.54
N LEU A 315 -1.71 -5.68 -14.04
CA LEU A 315 -3.02 -6.23 -14.40
C LEU A 315 -3.98 -6.24 -13.21
N MET A 316 -3.50 -6.64 -12.02
CA MET A 316 -4.30 -6.58 -10.81
C MET A 316 -4.73 -5.14 -10.47
N GLY A 317 -3.87 -4.15 -10.70
CA GLY A 317 -4.20 -2.73 -10.54
C GLY A 317 -5.30 -2.27 -11.51
N GLU A 318 -5.23 -2.66 -12.78
CA GLU A 318 -6.30 -2.38 -13.76
C GLU A 318 -7.61 -3.05 -13.40
N ASN A 319 -7.54 -4.32 -12.99
CA ASN A 319 -8.71 -5.09 -12.60
C ASN A 319 -9.36 -4.48 -11.35
N PHE A 320 -8.58 -3.98 -10.41
CA PHE A 320 -9.11 -3.25 -9.25
C PHE A 320 -9.93 -2.01 -9.66
N ILE A 321 -9.45 -1.23 -10.65
CA ILE A 321 -10.22 -0.09 -11.16
C ILE A 321 -11.53 -0.57 -11.80
N LYS A 322 -11.45 -1.57 -12.68
CA LYS A 322 -12.60 -2.09 -13.45
C LYS A 322 -13.64 -2.78 -12.58
N THR A 323 -13.22 -3.43 -11.51
CA THR A 323 -14.09 -4.27 -10.66
C THR A 323 -14.56 -3.53 -9.41
N VAL A 324 -13.65 -2.85 -8.72
CA VAL A 324 -13.92 -2.22 -7.41
C VAL A 324 -14.30 -0.77 -7.60
N LEU A 325 -13.40 0.04 -8.18
CA LEU A 325 -13.62 1.49 -8.26
C LEU A 325 -14.75 1.89 -9.20
N SER A 326 -15.06 1.09 -10.22
CA SER A 326 -16.20 1.35 -11.13
C SER A 326 -17.56 1.13 -10.46
N ARG A 327 -17.60 0.34 -9.37
CA ARG A 327 -18.84 -0.07 -8.68
C ARG A 327 -19.03 0.65 -7.34
N ILE A 328 -18.04 1.41 -6.89
CA ILE A 328 -18.09 2.21 -5.67
C ILE A 328 -18.09 3.69 -6.05
N ARG A 329 -19.05 4.44 -5.49
CA ARG A 329 -19.03 5.90 -5.57
C ARG A 329 -18.14 6.43 -4.46
N ILE A 330 -16.99 6.96 -4.85
CA ILE A 330 -15.96 7.52 -3.97
C ILE A 330 -16.05 9.03 -3.92
#